data_AF-A0A6J0EDN0-F1
#
_entry.id   AF-A0A6J0EDN0-F1
#
_cell.length_a   1.000
_cell.length_b   1.000
_cell.length_c   1.000
_cell.angle_alpha   90.00
_cell.angle_beta   90.00
_cell.angle_gamma   90.00
#
_symmetry.space_group_name_H-M   'P 1'
#
loop_
_entity.id
_entity.type
_entity.pdbx_description
1 polymer ?
#
loop_
_entity_poly.entity_id
_entity_poly.type
_entity_poly.pdbx_seq_one_letter_code
_entity_poly.pdbx_strand_id
1 'polypeptide(L)'
;MAEYGTLLQDLTNNITLEDLEQLKSACKEDIPSEKNNLSYIEHIFEISRRPDLLTMVVDYRTRVLKISEEDELDTKLTRIPSAKKYKDIIRQPSEEEIIKLAPPPKKA
;
A
#
# COMPACT_ATOMS: atom_id res chain seq x y z
N MET A 1 -2.59 -5.18 2.44
CA MET A 1 -2.31 -5.50 3.86
C MET A 1 -1.21 -6.55 4.06
N ALA A 2 -1.07 -7.56 3.20
CA ALA A 2 -0.01 -8.58 3.34
C ALA A 2 1.42 -8.00 3.21
N GLU A 3 1.62 -7.03 2.30
CA GLU A 3 2.95 -6.46 2.04
C GLU A 3 3.52 -5.65 3.21
N TYR A 4 2.66 -5.01 4.01
CA TYR A 4 3.09 -4.34 5.24
C TYR A 4 3.64 -5.33 6.27
N GLY A 5 3.00 -6.51 6.38
CA GLY A 5 3.48 -7.57 7.27
C GLY A 5 4.85 -8.11 6.83
N THR A 6 5.06 -8.27 5.52
CA THR A 6 6.38 -8.64 4.97
C THR A 6 7.44 -7.59 5.26
N LEU A 7 7.12 -6.30 5.08
CA LEU A 7 8.04 -5.21 5.44
C LEU A 7 8.46 -5.29 6.92
N LEU A 8 7.52 -5.46 7.83
CA LEU A 8 7.82 -5.56 9.27
C LEU A 8 8.70 -6.77 9.59
N GLN A 9 8.45 -7.90 8.93
CA GLN A 9 9.28 -9.09 9.08
C GLN A 9 10.70 -8.83 8.58
N ASP A 10 10.85 -8.22 7.41
CA ASP A 10 12.15 -7.93 6.81
C ASP A 10 12.94 -6.92 7.63
N LEU A 11 12.28 -5.88 8.16
CA LEU A 11 12.89 -4.95 9.12
C LEU A 11 13.38 -5.69 10.37
N THR A 12 12.54 -6.55 10.94
CA THR A 12 12.88 -7.34 12.14
C THR A 12 14.10 -8.23 11.90
N ASN A 13 14.20 -8.85 10.72
CA ASN A 13 15.32 -9.71 10.36
C ASN A 13 16.65 -8.94 10.24
N ASN A 14 16.60 -7.62 10.01
CA ASN A 14 17.78 -6.76 9.86
C ASN A 14 18.07 -5.94 11.14
N ILE A 15 17.29 -6.09 12.20
CA ILE A 15 17.48 -5.41 13.48
C ILE A 15 18.20 -6.37 14.45
N THR A 16 19.39 -5.99 14.91
CA THR A 16 20.08 -6.73 15.97
C THR A 16 19.57 -6.31 17.36
N LEU A 17 19.99 -7.02 18.40
CA LEU A 17 19.62 -6.66 19.78
C LEU A 17 20.18 -5.30 20.22
N GLU A 18 21.37 -4.93 19.73
CA GLU A 18 22.00 -3.63 20.02
C GLU A 18 21.24 -2.49 19.33
N ASP A 19 20.88 -2.70 18.07
CA ASP A 19 20.03 -1.76 17.32
C ASP A 19 18.67 -1.57 17.98
N LEU A 20 18.09 -2.67 18.49
CA LEU A 20 16.80 -2.63 19.15
C LEU A 20 16.82 -1.75 20.41
N GLU A 21 17.94 -1.75 21.15
CA GLU A 21 18.11 -0.88 22.32
C GLU A 21 18.28 0.58 21.92
N GLN A 22 19.04 0.87 20.86
CA GLN A 22 19.18 2.21 20.29
C GLN A 22 17.84 2.76 19.79
N LEU A 23 17.08 1.95 19.05
CA LEU A 23 15.74 2.28 18.55
C LEU A 23 14.77 2.56 19.70
N LYS A 24 14.79 1.74 20.75
CA LYS A 24 13.98 1.98 21.96
C LYS A 24 14.34 3.28 22.67
N SER A 25 15.62 3.67 22.65
CA SER A 25 16.06 4.95 23.22
C SER A 25 15.56 6.12 22.38
N ALA A 26 15.71 6.02 21.05
CA ALA A 26 15.20 7.00 20.08
C ALA A 26 13.68 7.21 20.19
N CYS A 27 12.90 6.15 20.41
CA CYS A 27 11.45 6.25 20.59
C CYS A 27 11.00 6.94 21.89
N LYS A 28 11.89 7.16 22.87
CA LYS A 28 11.53 7.81 24.15
C LYS A 28 11.53 9.34 24.07
N GLU A 29 12.31 9.91 23.16
CA GLU A 29 12.53 11.36 23.08
C GLU A 29 11.63 12.05 22.05
N ASP A 30 11.19 11.34 21.02
CA ASP A 30 10.33 11.88 19.98
C ASP A 30 9.06 11.03 19.79
N ILE A 31 7.90 11.64 20.00
CA ILE A 31 6.60 11.15 19.53
C ILE A 31 6.04 12.22 18.58
N PRO A 32 6.18 12.06 17.25
CA PRO A 32 5.56 12.96 16.31
C PRO A 32 4.03 12.88 16.45
N SER A 33 3.41 14.06 16.52
CA SER A 33 1.96 14.24 16.71
C SER A 33 1.12 13.77 15.51
N GLU A 34 1.76 13.40 14.40
CA GLU A 34 1.08 13.03 13.16
C GLU A 34 0.79 11.53 13.05
N LYS A 35 -0.47 11.23 12.75
CA LYS A 35 -1.09 9.89 12.73
C LYS A 35 -0.62 8.97 11.59
N ASN A 36 0.42 9.36 10.85
CA ASN A 36 0.97 8.52 9.78
C ASN A 36 2.05 7.59 10.35
N ASN A 37 1.65 6.36 10.65
CA ASN A 37 2.48 5.33 11.29
C ASN A 37 3.85 5.11 10.60
N LEU A 38 3.95 5.38 9.29
CA LEU A 38 5.20 5.25 8.53
C LEU A 38 6.15 6.44 8.70
N SER A 39 5.63 7.67 8.88
CA SER A 39 6.47 8.85 9.09
C SER A 39 7.21 8.78 10.43
N TYR A 40 6.57 8.19 11.44
CA TYR A 40 7.21 7.99 12.74
C TYR A 40 8.39 7.02 12.65
N ILE A 41 8.19 5.85 12.05
CA ILE A 41 9.24 4.85 11.93
C ILE A 41 10.38 5.29 10.99
N GLU A 42 10.09 6.06 9.93
CA GLU A 42 11.12 6.71 9.09
C GLU A 42 12.01 7.63 9.95
N HIS A 43 11.39 8.48 10.76
CA HIS A 43 12.13 9.40 11.62
C HIS A 43 13.01 8.66 12.65
N ILE A 44 12.48 7.61 13.29
CA ILE A 44 13.23 6.79 14.24
C ILE A 44 14.48 6.16 13.59
N PHE A 45 14.37 5.67 12.35
CA PHE A 45 15.52 5.09 11.64
C PHE A 45 16.54 6.15 11.20
N GLU A 46 16.08 7.36 10.88
CA GLU A 46 16.95 8.49 10.57
C GLU A 46 17.81 8.90 11.77
N ILE A 47 17.20 9.08 12.95
CA ILE A 47 17.91 9.46 14.18
C ILE A 47 18.80 8.34 14.71
N SER A 48 18.39 7.09 14.51
CA SER A 48 19.17 5.90 14.90
C SER A 48 20.31 5.60 13.93
N ARG A 49 20.51 6.41 12.87
CA ARG A 49 21.56 6.25 11.86
C ARG A 49 21.53 4.88 11.18
N ARG A 50 20.32 4.39 10.88
CA ARG A 50 20.07 3.13 10.15
C ARG A 50 19.51 3.39 8.76
N PRO A 51 20.36 3.85 7.81
CA PRO A 51 19.93 4.18 6.45
C PRO A 51 19.41 2.97 5.68
N ASP A 52 19.86 1.77 6.03
CA ASP A 52 19.39 0.50 5.48
C ASP A 52 17.91 0.24 5.80
N LEU A 53 17.53 0.34 7.08
CA LEU A 53 16.14 0.20 7.52
C LEU A 53 15.25 1.33 6.98
N LEU A 54 15.78 2.57 6.98
CA LEU A 54 15.09 3.73 6.42
C LEU A 54 14.78 3.53 4.93
N THR A 55 15.74 3.03 4.15
CA THR A 55 15.56 2.75 2.72
C THR A 55 14.45 1.73 2.49
N MET A 56 14.37 0.66 3.28
CA MET A 56 13.32 -0.35 3.14
C MET A 56 11.92 0.24 3.36
N VAL A 57 11.75 1.12 4.34
CA VAL A 57 10.48 1.80 4.61
C VAL A 57 10.12 2.79 3.50
N VAL A 58 11.08 3.60 3.04
CA VAL A 58 10.89 4.58 1.97
C VAL A 58 10.56 3.89 0.64
N ASP A 59 11.21 2.76 0.35
CA ASP A 59 10.94 1.95 -0.83
C ASP A 59 9.56 1.31 -0.77
N TYR A 60 9.13 0.84 0.40
CA TYR A 60 7.77 0.34 0.58
C TYR A 60 6.74 1.45 0.39
N ARG A 61 6.95 2.63 0.97
CA ARG A 61 6.06 3.78 0.78
C ARG A 61 5.95 4.17 -0.69
N THR A 62 7.08 4.18 -1.40
CA THR A 62 7.13 4.56 -2.81
C THR A 62 6.51 3.49 -3.70
N ARG A 63 6.73 2.20 -3.43
CA ARG A 63 6.21 1.13 -4.28
C ARG A 63 4.77 0.75 -3.97
N VAL A 64 4.37 0.70 -2.70
CA VAL A 64 3.07 0.15 -2.31
C VAL A 64 2.04 1.26 -2.15
N LEU A 65 2.40 2.38 -1.52
CA LEU A 65 1.44 3.46 -1.30
C LEU A 65 1.28 4.36 -2.53
N LYS A 66 2.35 4.69 -3.27
CA LYS A 66 2.18 5.48 -4.50
C LYS A 66 1.47 4.70 -5.61
N ILE A 67 1.71 3.40 -5.75
CA ILE A 67 0.94 2.57 -6.72
C ILE A 67 -0.53 2.45 -6.28
N SER A 68 -0.80 2.27 -4.98
CA SER A 68 -2.18 2.26 -4.48
C SER A 68 -2.91 3.60 -4.66
N GLU A 69 -2.21 4.73 -4.57
CA GLU A 69 -2.77 6.06 -4.85
C GLU A 69 -2.91 6.31 -6.36
N GLU A 70 -1.96 5.87 -7.19
CA GLU A 70 -2.03 6.00 -8.66
C GLU A 70 -3.16 5.14 -9.26
N ASP A 71 -3.40 3.93 -8.78
CA ASP A 71 -4.54 3.10 -9.22
C ASP A 71 -5.89 3.75 -8.83
N GLU A 72 -5.96 4.40 -7.65
CA GLU A 72 -7.14 5.17 -7.27
C GLU A 72 -7.25 6.47 -8.09
N LEU A 73 -6.15 7.14 -8.43
CA LEU A 73 -6.17 8.35 -9.26
C LEU A 73 -6.52 8.05 -10.73
N ASP A 74 -6.04 6.95 -11.30
CA ASP A 74 -6.32 6.55 -12.70
C ASP A 74 -7.82 6.20 -12.89
N THR A 75 -8.43 5.56 -11.89
CA THR A 75 -9.89 5.36 -11.85
C THR A 75 -10.68 6.67 -11.67
N LYS A 76 -10.07 7.74 -11.15
CA LYS A 76 -10.70 9.07 -11.02
C LYS A 76 -10.41 9.96 -12.23
N LEU A 77 -9.30 9.72 -12.94
CA LEU A 77 -8.85 10.51 -14.09
C LEU A 77 -9.57 10.11 -15.40
N THR A 78 -10.06 8.86 -15.49
CA THR A 78 -10.98 8.43 -16.56
C THR A 78 -12.40 9.00 -16.41
N ARG A 79 -12.68 9.77 -15.36
CA ARG A 79 -14.00 10.38 -15.11
C ARG A 79 -14.14 11.73 -15.83
N ILE A 80 -14.33 11.64 -17.15
CA ILE A 80 -14.79 12.75 -17.99
C ILE A 80 -16.06 13.38 -17.35
N PRO A 81 -16.09 14.69 -17.03
CA PRO A 81 -17.19 15.35 -16.31
C PRO A 81 -18.35 15.75 -17.24
N SER A 82 -18.76 14.88 -18.16
CA SER A 82 -19.82 15.21 -19.13
C SER A 82 -20.84 14.09 -19.31
N ALA A 83 -21.45 13.58 -18.24
CA ALA A 83 -22.63 12.70 -18.38
C ALA A 83 -23.41 12.46 -17.07
N LYS A 84 -23.82 13.51 -16.34
CA LYS A 84 -24.84 13.32 -15.27
C LYS A 84 -26.20 12.84 -15.82
N LYS A 85 -26.45 12.98 -17.13
CA LYS A 85 -27.70 12.59 -17.82
C LYS A 85 -27.80 11.13 -18.31
N TYR A 86 -26.71 10.36 -18.34
CA TYR A 86 -26.72 9.01 -18.96
C TYR A 86 -26.71 7.86 -17.96
N LYS A 87 -26.67 8.12 -16.65
CA LYS A 87 -26.66 7.05 -15.64
C LYS A 87 -27.98 6.30 -15.53
N ASP A 88 -29.09 6.95 -15.85
CA ASP A 88 -30.43 6.34 -15.68
C ASP A 88 -30.82 5.41 -16.84
N ILE A 89 -30.02 5.35 -17.91
CA ILE A 89 -30.31 4.58 -19.13
C ILE A 89 -29.67 3.17 -19.09
N ILE A 90 -28.59 2.99 -18.32
CA ILE A 90 -27.89 1.69 -18.28
C ILE A 90 -28.51 0.83 -17.18
N ARG A 91 -29.60 0.17 -17.53
CA ARG A 91 -30.17 -0.97 -16.79
C ARG A 91 -29.09 -2.07 -16.75
N GLN A 92 -28.59 -2.41 -15.57
CA GLN A 92 -27.69 -3.54 -15.40
C GLN A 92 -28.47 -4.84 -15.71
N PRO A 93 -27.98 -5.73 -16.60
CA PRO A 93 -28.57 -7.05 -16.75
C PRO A 93 -28.37 -7.85 -15.45
N SER A 94 -29.39 -8.59 -15.00
CA SER A 94 -29.28 -9.44 -13.81
C SER A 94 -28.34 -10.62 -14.07
N GLU A 95 -27.77 -11.21 -13.01
CA GLU A 95 -26.80 -12.31 -13.10
C GLU A 95 -27.31 -13.56 -13.86
N GLU A 96 -28.61 -13.66 -14.12
CA GLU A 96 -29.20 -14.75 -14.89
C GLU A 96 -29.03 -14.60 -16.42
N GLU A 97 -28.70 -13.41 -16.93
CA GLU A 97 -28.43 -13.14 -18.35
C GLU A 97 -26.95 -13.23 -18.74
N ILE A 98 -26.06 -13.59 -17.81
CA ILE A 98 -24.65 -13.81 -18.12
C ILE A 98 -24.56 -15.05 -19.03
N ILE A 99 -24.24 -14.85 -20.31
CA ILE A 99 -24.04 -15.93 -21.28
C ILE A 99 -22.96 -16.87 -20.73
N LYS A 100 -23.36 -18.06 -20.27
CA LYS A 100 -22.42 -19.11 -19.84
C LYS A 100 -21.61 -19.57 -21.04
N LEU A 101 -20.36 -19.09 -21.13
CA LEU A 101 -19.43 -19.53 -22.16
C LEU A 101 -19.08 -21.01 -21.91
N ALA A 102 -19.37 -21.87 -22.89
CA ALA A 102 -19.02 -23.27 -22.80
C ALA A 102 -17.48 -23.45 -22.68
N PRO A 103 -16.99 -24.45 -21.92
CA PRO A 103 -15.56 -24.69 -21.80
C PRO A 103 -14.95 -24.98 -23.18
N PRO A 104 -13.75 -24.46 -23.49
CA PRO A 104 -13.11 -24.70 -24.79
C PRO A 104 -12.84 -26.20 -25.00
N PRO A 105 -12.95 -26.71 -26.23
CA PRO A 105 -12.74 -28.11 -26.52
C PRO A 105 -11.29 -28.52 -26.19
N LYS A 106 -11.14 -29.62 -25.45
CA LYS A 106 -9.83 -30.21 -25.16
C LYS A 106 -9.26 -30.78 -26.47
N LYS A 107 -8.04 -30.38 -26.83
CA LYS A 107 -7.31 -30.99 -27.95
C LYS A 107 -7.02 -32.46 -27.62
N ALA A 108 -7.35 -33.35 -28.56
CA ALA A 108 -6.93 -34.76 -28.56
C ALA A 108 -5.48 -34.89 -29.04
#